data_AF-A0A3S4LSR9-F1
#
_entry.id   AF-A0A3S4LSR9-F1
#
_cell.length_a   1.000
_cell.length_b   1.000
_cell.length_c   1.000
_cell.angle_alpha   90.00
_cell.angle_beta   90.00
_cell.angle_gamma   90.00
#
_symmetry.space_group_name_H-M   'P 1'
#
loop_
_entity.id
_entity.type
_entity.pdbx_description
1 polymer ?
#
loop_
_entity_poly.entity_id
_entity_poly.type
_entity_poly.pdbx_seq_one_letter_code
_entity_poly.pdbx_strand_id
1 'polypeptide(L)'
;MKDLEKAQLAERLRSQFFIDYGVRLPEVLLRDGEGLDDNSIVLLINEIRVEQFTVYFDLMRVVNYSDEVVSFGINPTIHQQGSSQYFWVTHEEGEKTPGAWLCVAERA
;
A
#
# COMPACT_ATOMS: atom_id res chain seq x y z
N MET A 1 -1.56 2.45 14.48
CA MET A 1 -0.87 1.20 14.90
C MET A 1 -1.79 0.06 15.31
N LYS A 2 -2.73 0.26 16.26
CA LYS A 2 -3.64 -0.81 16.73
C LYS A 2 -4.44 -1.49 15.62
N ASP A 3 -4.76 -0.72 14.59
CA ASP A 3 -5.48 -1.16 13.41
C ASP A 3 -4.57 -2.11 12.58
N LEU A 4 -3.35 -1.70 12.21
CA LEU A 4 -2.27 -2.53 11.61
C LEU A 4 -2.01 -3.87 12.31
N GLU A 5 -2.06 -3.90 13.64
CA GLU A 5 -1.93 -5.13 14.43
C GLU A 5 -3.16 -6.03 14.33
N LYS A 6 -4.38 -5.47 14.30
CA LYS A 6 -5.63 -6.22 14.28
C LYS A 6 -5.83 -7.04 13.01
N ALA A 7 -5.57 -6.51 11.80
CA ALA A 7 -5.56 -7.35 10.59
C ALA A 7 -4.22 -8.03 10.31
N GLN A 8 -3.40 -8.20 11.34
CA GLN A 8 -2.30 -9.16 11.34
C GLN A 8 -1.33 -8.94 10.16
N LEU A 9 -1.00 -7.68 9.86
CA LEU A 9 -0.18 -7.31 8.69
C LEU A 9 1.15 -8.10 8.65
N ALA A 10 1.80 -8.24 9.81
CA ALA A 10 3.04 -9.01 9.93
C ALA A 10 2.88 -10.47 9.47
N GLU A 11 1.84 -11.15 9.93
CA GLU A 11 1.58 -12.55 9.58
C GLU A 11 1.14 -12.71 8.14
N ARG A 12 0.34 -11.77 7.62
CA ARG A 12 -0.08 -11.76 6.21
C ARG A 12 1.12 -11.57 5.28
N LEU A 13 2.01 -10.62 5.59
CA LEU A 13 3.22 -10.38 4.82
C LEU A 13 4.13 -11.61 4.81
N ARG A 14 4.37 -12.23 5.97
CA ARG A 14 5.18 -13.45 6.09
C ARG A 14 4.57 -14.61 5.31
N SER A 15 3.26 -14.79 5.40
CA SER A 15 2.54 -15.86 4.71
C SER A 15 2.58 -15.68 3.20
N GLN A 16 2.26 -14.48 2.71
CA GLN A 16 2.25 -14.17 1.29
C GLN A 16 3.65 -14.28 0.68
N PHE A 17 4.69 -13.79 1.38
CA PHE A 17 6.07 -13.90 0.90
C PHE A 17 6.54 -15.36 0.81
N PHE A 18 6.12 -16.22 1.73
CA PHE A 18 6.42 -17.65 1.65
C PHE A 18 5.68 -18.33 0.50
N ILE A 19 4.42 -17.96 0.24
CA ILE A 19 3.64 -18.50 -0.89
C ILE A 19 4.28 -18.09 -2.22
N ASP A 20 4.66 -16.82 -2.37
CA ASP A 20 5.14 -16.28 -3.64
C ASP A 20 6.60 -16.68 -3.95
N TYR A 21 7.45 -16.77 -2.92
CA TYR A 21 8.90 -16.96 -3.10
C TYR A 21 9.45 -18.23 -2.46
N GLY A 22 8.67 -18.97 -1.67
CA GLY A 22 9.15 -20.16 -0.93
C GLY A 22 10.13 -19.85 0.20
N VAL A 23 10.38 -18.56 0.50
CA VAL A 23 11.33 -18.10 1.51
C VAL A 23 10.58 -17.65 2.76
N ARG A 24 11.10 -18.02 3.94
CA ARG A 24 10.53 -17.58 5.22
C ARG A 24 11.15 -16.25 5.62
N LEU A 25 10.32 -15.22 5.75
CA LEU A 25 10.74 -13.97 6.37
C LEU A 25 10.96 -14.17 7.88
N PRO A 26 11.94 -13.45 8.47
CA PRO A 26 12.05 -13.31 9.92
C PRO A 26 10.77 -12.76 10.56
N GLU A 27 10.75 -12.69 11.88
CA GLU A 27 9.69 -11.98 12.59
C GLU A 27 9.61 -10.52 12.13
N VAL A 28 8.40 -10.09 11.76
CA VAL A 28 8.14 -8.72 11.31
C VAL A 28 7.52 -7.97 12.49
N LEU A 29 8.22 -6.94 12.95
CA LEU A 29 7.75 -6.09 14.04
C LEU A 29 7.21 -4.78 13.47
N LEU A 30 6.00 -4.43 13.88
CA LEU A 30 5.46 -3.09 13.66
C LEU A 30 5.97 -2.20 14.80
N ARG A 31 6.43 -0.99 14.47
CA ARG A 31 6.81 0.04 15.45
C ARG A 31 6.19 1.37 15.02
N ASP A 32 5.70 2.14 16.00
CA ASP A 32 5.38 3.54 15.76
C ASP A 32 6.66 4.29 15.39
N GLY A 33 6.63 5.06 14.32
CA GLY A 33 7.74 5.93 13.95
C GLY A 33 7.43 7.37 14.33
N GLU A 34 8.31 7.97 15.13
CA GLU A 34 8.20 9.37 15.50
C GLU A 34 8.37 10.27 14.27
N GLY A 35 7.42 11.19 14.05
CA GLY A 35 7.47 12.14 12.95
C GLY A 35 7.17 11.55 11.56
N LEU A 36 6.62 10.34 11.48
CA LEU A 36 6.08 9.81 10.22
C LEU A 36 4.68 10.36 9.94
N ASP A 37 4.44 10.72 8.68
CA ASP A 37 3.10 11.04 8.20
C ASP A 37 2.19 9.81 8.24
N ASP A 38 0.87 10.03 8.35
CA ASP A 38 -0.15 8.96 8.50
C ASP A 38 -0.11 7.88 7.41
N ASN A 39 0.34 8.25 6.20
CA ASN A 39 0.40 7.37 5.03
C ASN A 39 1.84 6.91 4.72
N SER A 40 2.78 7.06 5.65
CA SER A 40 4.18 6.69 5.45
C SER A 40 4.57 5.45 6.25
N ILE A 41 5.21 4.50 5.59
CA ILE A 41 5.77 3.28 6.20
C ILE A 41 7.27 3.23 5.90
N VAL A 42 8.08 2.90 6.91
CA VAL A 42 9.52 2.71 6.73
C VAL A 42 9.87 1.24 6.94
N LEU A 43 10.59 0.66 5.99
CA LEU A 43 11.15 -0.69 6.11
C LEU A 43 12.56 -0.61 6.68
N LEU A 44 12.75 -1.31 7.80
CA LEU A 44 14.05 -1.49 8.44
C LEU A 44 14.49 -2.95 8.29
N ILE A 45 15.71 -3.17 7.80
CA ILE A 45 16.36 -4.49 7.82
C ILE A 45 17.62 -4.35 8.65
N ASN A 46 17.75 -5.18 9.69
CA ASN A 46 18.81 -5.06 10.70
C ASN A 46 18.91 -3.63 11.27
N GLU A 47 17.76 -3.00 11.53
CA GLU A 47 17.65 -1.60 12.01
C GLU A 47 18.19 -0.53 11.04
N ILE A 48 18.67 -0.94 9.87
CA ILE A 48 19.08 -0.03 8.81
C ILE A 48 17.85 0.31 7.97
N ARG A 49 17.63 1.60 7.75
CA ARG A 49 16.57 2.09 6.86
C ARG A 49 16.87 1.67 5.43
N VAL A 50 16.03 0.79 4.90
CA VAL A 50 16.15 0.26 3.54
C VAL A 50 15.33 1.10 2.58
N GLU A 51 14.06 1.37 2.93
CA GLU A 51 13.17 2.09 2.05
C GLU A 51 12.04 2.77 2.83
N GLN A 52 11.45 3.82 2.24
CA GLN A 52 10.19 4.40 2.70
C GLN A 52 9.14 4.28 1.61
N PHE A 53 7.93 3.90 2.02
CA PHE A 53 6.77 3.76 1.17
C PHE A 53 5.71 4.76 1.58
N THR A 54 5.01 5.31 0.59
CA THR A 54 3.75 6.01 0.83
C THR A 54 2.59 5.09 0.44
N VAL A 55 1.75 4.78 1.42
CA VAL A 55 0.60 3.90 1.31
C VAL A 55 -0.61 4.65 1.83
N TYR A 56 -1.56 4.96 0.95
CA TYR A 56 -2.82 5.60 1.34
C TYR A 56 -3.78 4.53 1.81
N PHE A 57 -3.79 4.27 3.11
CA PHE A 57 -4.52 3.16 3.69
C PHE A 57 -6.05 3.25 3.53
N ASP A 58 -6.61 4.46 3.36
CA ASP A 58 -8.05 4.65 3.10
C ASP A 58 -8.42 4.60 1.62
N LEU A 59 -7.44 4.43 0.74
CA LEU A 59 -7.60 4.47 -0.71
C LEU A 59 -7.20 3.15 -1.34
N MET A 60 -7.66 2.96 -2.57
CA MET A 60 -7.33 1.82 -3.41
C MET A 60 -6.36 2.26 -4.50
N ARG A 61 -5.27 1.52 -4.67
CA ARG A 61 -4.31 1.80 -5.75
C ARG A 61 -4.83 1.23 -7.07
N VAL A 62 -4.87 2.05 -8.11
CA VAL A 62 -5.13 1.63 -9.49
C VAL A 62 -3.83 1.11 -10.09
N VAL A 63 -3.71 -0.21 -10.26
CA VAL A 63 -2.46 -0.87 -10.70
C VAL A 63 -2.22 -0.65 -12.20
N ASN A 64 -3.27 -0.69 -13.01
CA ASN A 64 -3.25 -0.47 -14.45
C ASN A 64 -3.90 0.87 -14.82
N TYR A 65 -3.45 1.96 -14.19
CA TYR A 65 -4.00 3.28 -14.47
C TYR A 65 -3.86 3.65 -15.96
N SER A 66 -4.90 4.32 -16.48
CA SER A 66 -4.93 4.95 -17.79
C SER A 66 -5.69 6.27 -17.69
N ASP A 67 -5.44 7.20 -18.62
CA ASP A 67 -6.10 8.51 -18.62
C ASP A 67 -7.62 8.44 -18.86
N GLU A 68 -8.13 7.27 -19.24
CA GLU A 68 -9.57 6.99 -19.30
C GLU A 68 -10.23 7.13 -17.92
N VAL A 69 -9.52 6.86 -16.83
CA VAL A 69 -10.02 7.04 -15.46
C VAL A 69 -10.49 8.48 -15.21
N VAL A 70 -9.72 9.47 -15.69
CA VAL A 70 -10.10 10.89 -15.59
C VAL A 70 -11.31 11.20 -16.46
N SER A 71 -11.46 10.51 -17.60
CA SER A 71 -12.61 10.66 -18.50
C SER A 71 -13.91 10.18 -17.87
N PHE A 72 -13.85 9.29 -16.87
CA PHE A 72 -15.00 8.88 -16.05
C PHE A 72 -15.32 9.86 -14.90
N GLY A 73 -14.61 10.98 -14.80
CA GLY A 73 -14.79 11.98 -13.74
C GLY A 73 -14.13 11.61 -12.41
N ILE A 74 -13.21 10.64 -12.41
CA ILE A 74 -12.45 10.21 -11.23
C ILE A 74 -11.13 10.97 -11.20
N ASN A 75 -10.85 11.67 -10.10
CA ASN A 75 -9.62 12.43 -9.92
C ASN A 75 -8.72 11.71 -8.91
N PRO A 76 -7.76 10.87 -9.36
CA PRO A 76 -6.95 10.08 -8.46
C PRO A 76 -6.00 10.97 -7.64
N THR A 77 -5.74 10.56 -6.41
CA THR A 77 -4.59 11.04 -5.64
C THR A 77 -3.33 10.45 -6.27
N ILE A 78 -2.43 11.31 -6.73
CA ILE A 78 -1.20 10.91 -7.41
C ILE A 78 -0.03 11.02 -6.43
N HIS A 79 0.68 9.92 -6.25
CA HIS A 79 1.95 9.90 -5.54
C HIS A 79 3.09 9.59 -6.50
N GLN A 80 4.14 10.39 -6.47
CA GLN A 80 5.30 10.23 -7.35
C GLN A 80 6.53 9.84 -6.52
N GLN A 81 7.21 8.77 -6.93
CA GLN A 81 8.48 8.33 -6.37
C GLN A 81 9.49 8.16 -7.51
N GLY A 82 10.43 9.11 -7.61
CA GLY A 82 11.35 9.19 -8.74
C GLY A 82 10.60 9.41 -10.06
N SER A 83 10.77 8.50 -11.03
CA SER A 83 10.07 8.50 -12.32
C SER A 83 8.74 7.73 -12.30
N SER A 84 8.43 7.03 -11.20
CA SER A 84 7.20 6.23 -11.10
C SER A 84 6.06 7.04 -10.49
N GLN A 85 4.86 6.86 -11.03
CA GLN A 85 3.63 7.44 -10.52
C GLN A 85 2.68 6.33 -10.04
N TYR A 86 2.03 6.61 -8.93
CA TYR A 86 1.07 5.72 -8.28
C TYR A 86 -0.24 6.48 -8.13
N PHE A 87 -1.32 5.88 -8.60
CA PHE A 87 -2.65 6.49 -8.66
C PHE A 87 -3.55 5.80 -7.64
N TRP A 88 -4.19 6.60 -6.79
CA TRP A 88 -5.03 6.14 -5.70
C TRP A 88 -6.42 6.75 -5.83
N VAL A 89 -7.45 5.94 -5.64
CA VAL A 89 -8.85 6.36 -5.72
C VAL A 89 -9.58 5.91 -4.47
N THR A 90 -10.72 6.53 -4.16
CA THR A 90 -11.57 6.06 -3.06
C THR A 90 -12.17 4.67 -3.40
N HIS A 91 -12.63 3.96 -2.37
CA HIS A 91 -13.34 2.69 -2.58
C HIS A 91 -14.55 2.83 -3.50
N GLU A 92 -15.33 3.90 -3.37
CA GLU A 92 -16.50 4.18 -4.22
C GLU A 92 -16.12 4.41 -5.69
N GLU A 93 -15.01 5.10 -5.95
CA GLU A 93 -14.50 5.33 -7.31
C GLU A 93 -13.89 4.05 -7.91
N GLY A 94 -13.27 3.21 -7.09
CA GLY A 94 -12.75 1.91 -7.51
C GLY A 94 -13.86 1.01 -8.08
N GLU A 95 -15.01 0.94 -7.42
CA GLU A 95 -16.18 0.18 -7.90
C GLU A 95 -16.72 0.70 -9.24
N LYS A 96 -16.53 2.00 -9.54
CA LYS A 96 -16.96 2.65 -10.78
C LYS A 96 -15.96 2.48 -11.93
N THR A 97 -14.81 1.84 -11.71
CA THR A 97 -13.76 1.67 -12.72
C THR A 97 -13.65 0.20 -13.17
N PRO A 98 -14.61 -0.32 -13.96
CA PRO A 98 -14.58 -1.70 -14.41
C PRO A 98 -13.37 -1.96 -15.31
N GLY A 99 -12.59 -2.99 -14.99
CA GLY A 99 -11.35 -3.35 -15.69
C GLY A 99 -10.07 -2.75 -15.09
N ALA A 100 -10.19 -1.89 -14.07
CA ALA A 100 -9.05 -1.52 -13.24
C ALA A 100 -8.70 -2.65 -12.26
N TRP A 101 -7.43 -3.01 -12.21
CA TRP A 101 -6.85 -3.89 -11.22
C TRP A 101 -6.60 -3.04 -9.98
N LEU A 102 -7.43 -3.23 -8.98
CA LEU A 102 -7.36 -2.47 -7.73
C LEU A 102 -6.55 -3.27 -6.72
N CYS A 103 -5.50 -2.65 -6.20
CA CYS A 103 -4.78 -3.16 -5.04
C CYS A 103 -5.28 -2.40 -3.81
N VAL A 104 -6.01 -3.12 -2.95
CA VAL A 104 -6.49 -2.56 -1.69
C VAL A 104 -5.30 -2.51 -0.73
N ALA A 105 -4.90 -1.31 -0.33
CA ALA A 105 -4.08 -1.16 0.85
C ALA A 105 -5.02 -1.33 2.04
N GLU A 106 -5.29 -2.57 2.45
CA GLU A 106 -6.21 -2.79 3.57
C GLU A 106 -5.67 -2.11 4.84
N ARG A 107 -6.42 -1.12 5.34
CA ARG A 107 -6.39 -0.81 6.77
C ARG A 107 -6.80 -2.05 7.51
N ALA A 108 -5.93 -2.42 8.41
CA ALA A 108 -6.10 -3.53 9.29
C ALA A 108 -6.95 -3.16 10.50
#